data_AF-A0AAV7CA94-F1
#
_entry.id   AF-A0AAV7CA94-F1
#
_cell.length_a   1.000
_cell.length_b   1.000
_cell.length_c   1.000
_cell.angle_alpha   90.00
_cell.angle_beta   90.00
_cell.angle_gamma   90.00
#
_symmetry.space_group_name_H-M   'P 1'
#
loop_
_entity.id
_entity.type
_entity.pdbx_description
1 polymer ?
#
loop_
_entity_poly.entity_id
_entity_poly.type
_entity_poly.pdbx_seq_one_letter_code
_entity_poly.pdbx_strand_id
1 'polypeptide(L)'
;MTVGATKTRIYTEDIPPTLSKDMKTKRRETSPADPLEPAPKRRKVDLAQQDEKMAATSNEDRRKDLKRKRQETSPPEHQEPAPKQRKIDLAQQQEEMAAFLSLLEDEYITDFLSSDSGRTSSDKYHLATACEYFRRARLPTMHYRNYFFPALYLASQFEEQDSDIRTEILFWALEGFWFLEIEHFLHYRNLLLKKIGFKAWVDLDTCHQIMAEDPTHWAWRRERPT
;
A
#
# COMPACT_ATOMS: atom_id res chain seq x y z
N MET A 1 -21.36 16.52 37.99
CA MET A 1 -21.71 15.16 37.53
C MET A 1 -20.97 14.93 36.24
N THR A 2 -20.12 13.90 36.17
CA THR A 2 -19.21 13.70 35.03
C THR A 2 -19.87 12.79 34.02
N VAL A 3 -20.19 13.31 32.83
CA VAL A 3 -20.62 12.49 31.70
C VAL A 3 -19.35 12.01 31.00
N GLY A 4 -19.06 10.71 31.06
CA GLY A 4 -17.96 10.14 30.31
C GLY A 4 -18.34 10.00 28.84
N ALA A 5 -17.61 10.68 27.95
CA ALA A 5 -17.73 10.45 26.52
C ALA A 5 -17.31 8.99 26.20
N THR A 6 -18.20 8.23 25.57
CA THR A 6 -17.92 6.87 25.13
C THR A 6 -17.06 6.92 23.87
N LYS A 7 -15.75 6.71 24.00
CA LYS A 7 -14.86 6.48 22.85
C LYS A 7 -15.46 5.37 21.99
N THR A 8 -15.91 5.74 20.80
CA THR A 8 -16.73 4.87 19.95
C THR A 8 -15.87 4.31 18.82
N ARG A 9 -15.75 2.97 18.86
CA ARG A 9 -14.96 2.11 17.96
C ARG A 9 -15.03 2.57 16.51
N ILE A 10 -13.86 2.66 15.87
CA ILE A 10 -13.71 3.08 14.46
C ILE A 10 -14.41 2.12 13.49
N TYR A 11 -14.52 0.83 13.83
CA TYR A 11 -15.06 -0.22 12.98
C TYR A 11 -16.51 -0.56 13.35
N THR A 12 -17.44 -0.18 12.47
CA THR A 12 -18.85 -0.60 12.49
C THR A 12 -19.00 -2.08 12.11
N GLU A 13 -19.94 -2.79 12.72
CA GLU A 13 -20.05 -4.25 12.62
C GLU A 13 -20.78 -4.73 11.35
N ASP A 14 -20.02 -4.91 10.26
CA ASP A 14 -20.44 -5.66 9.06
C ASP A 14 -19.49 -6.87 8.85
N ILE A 15 -19.71 -7.95 9.60
CA ILE A 15 -18.85 -9.15 9.60
C ILE A 15 -19.46 -10.27 8.75
N PRO A 16 -18.91 -10.58 7.56
CA PRO A 16 -19.11 -11.89 6.94
C PRO A 16 -18.25 -12.94 7.68
N PRO A 17 -18.80 -14.11 8.07
CA PRO A 17 -18.03 -15.12 8.80
C PRO A 17 -17.06 -15.91 7.91
N THR A 18 -16.09 -16.57 8.55
CA THR A 18 -14.99 -17.37 7.97
C THR A 18 -13.84 -16.53 7.37
N LEU A 19 -12.57 -16.93 7.45
CA LEU A 19 -12.01 -18.27 7.69
C LEU A 19 -10.99 -18.31 8.85
N SER A 20 -11.15 -19.26 9.76
CA SER A 20 -10.06 -19.79 10.58
C SER A 20 -9.65 -21.17 10.02
N LYS A 21 -8.34 -21.38 9.79
CA LYS A 21 -7.69 -22.70 9.74
C LYS A 21 -6.16 -22.62 9.62
N ASP A 22 -5.50 -23.07 10.70
CA ASP A 22 -4.28 -23.89 10.71
C ASP A 22 -3.08 -23.52 9.80
N MET A 23 -2.11 -22.79 10.34
CA MET A 23 -0.70 -22.88 9.92
C MET A 23 0.14 -23.59 10.99
N LYS A 24 0.23 -24.92 10.89
CA LYS A 24 0.94 -25.75 11.88
C LYS A 24 2.41 -26.00 11.49
N THR A 25 3.31 -25.51 12.34
CA THR A 25 4.77 -25.67 12.40
C THR A 25 5.40 -26.80 11.58
N LYS A 26 6.43 -26.48 10.78
CA LYS A 26 7.46 -27.45 10.39
C LYS A 26 8.87 -26.83 10.31
N ARG A 27 9.50 -26.69 11.49
CA ARG A 27 10.96 -26.50 11.62
C ARG A 27 11.67 -27.70 10.98
N ARG A 28 12.80 -27.48 10.31
CA ARG A 28 13.67 -28.55 9.77
C ARG A 28 15.12 -28.24 10.14
N GLU A 29 15.75 -29.15 10.85
CA GLU A 29 17.08 -28.97 11.45
C GLU A 29 18.11 -29.84 10.69
N THR A 30 19.29 -29.29 10.39
CA THR A 30 20.44 -30.02 9.82
C THR A 30 21.77 -29.32 10.16
N SER A 31 22.73 -30.07 10.73
CA SER A 31 24.15 -29.71 10.92
C SER A 31 24.91 -30.95 11.42
N PRO A 32 26.26 -31.01 11.36
CA PRO A 32 27.24 -30.12 10.70
C PRO A 32 28.16 -30.89 9.69
N ALA A 33 29.31 -30.30 9.34
CA ALA A 33 30.39 -30.84 8.47
C ALA A 33 31.37 -31.77 9.25
N ASP A 34 32.49 -32.33 8.73
CA ASP A 34 33.30 -32.14 7.50
C ASP A 34 33.90 -33.53 7.07
N PRO A 35 35.13 -33.81 6.52
CA PRO A 35 36.31 -33.01 6.14
C PRO A 35 36.85 -33.29 4.69
N LEU A 36 38.18 -33.29 4.50
CA LEU A 36 38.93 -33.27 3.22
C LEU A 36 39.99 -34.39 3.10
N GLU A 37 40.37 -34.79 1.87
CA GLU A 37 41.71 -35.27 1.41
C GLU A 37 41.68 -35.56 -0.14
N PRO A 38 42.81 -35.72 -0.89
CA PRO A 38 43.35 -34.61 -1.71
C PRO A 38 43.34 -34.84 -3.24
N ALA A 39 43.82 -33.82 -3.99
CA ALA A 39 43.75 -33.76 -5.46
C ALA A 39 45.08 -34.05 -6.22
N PRO A 40 45.05 -34.85 -7.32
CA PRO A 40 46.19 -35.02 -8.25
C PRO A 40 46.22 -33.94 -9.36
N LYS A 41 47.39 -33.74 -9.98
CA LYS A 41 47.65 -32.59 -10.89
C LYS A 41 47.59 -32.96 -12.38
N ARG A 42 46.79 -32.17 -13.12
CA ARG A 42 46.74 -31.90 -14.58
C ARG A 42 47.66 -32.71 -15.52
N ARG A 43 47.04 -33.26 -16.59
CA ARG A 43 47.56 -33.16 -17.96
C ARG A 43 46.50 -32.49 -18.85
N LYS A 44 46.93 -31.71 -19.85
CA LYS A 44 46.06 -31.06 -20.85
C LYS A 44 46.37 -31.64 -22.23
N VAL A 45 45.37 -32.17 -22.93
CA VAL A 45 45.26 -32.09 -24.40
C VAL A 45 43.79 -32.31 -24.81
N ASP A 46 43.30 -31.38 -25.63
CA ASP A 46 42.36 -31.53 -26.74
C ASP A 46 41.09 -32.40 -26.56
N LEU A 47 40.03 -31.78 -26.02
CA LEU A 47 38.63 -32.22 -26.23
C LEU A 47 37.67 -31.01 -26.14
N ALA A 48 37.84 -30.02 -27.02
CA ALA A 48 37.15 -28.72 -26.92
C ALA A 48 36.76 -28.08 -28.28
N GLN A 49 36.55 -28.87 -29.34
CA GLN A 49 36.28 -28.35 -30.70
C GLN A 49 35.10 -29.03 -31.45
N GLN A 50 34.22 -29.77 -30.76
CA GLN A 50 33.04 -30.39 -31.40
C GLN A 50 31.68 -29.91 -30.87
N ASP A 51 31.56 -29.44 -29.62
CA ASP A 51 30.25 -29.07 -29.05
C ASP A 51 29.65 -27.75 -29.58
N GLU A 52 30.48 -26.75 -29.92
CA GLU A 52 29.97 -25.41 -30.27
C GLU A 52 29.07 -25.38 -31.52
N LYS A 53 29.24 -26.32 -32.47
CA LYS A 53 28.42 -26.38 -33.69
C LYS A 53 27.00 -26.94 -33.47
N MET A 54 26.76 -27.69 -32.39
CA MET A 54 25.42 -28.23 -32.08
C MET A 54 24.56 -27.22 -31.28
N ALA A 55 25.18 -26.37 -30.47
CA ALA A 55 24.48 -25.36 -29.67
C ALA A 55 23.94 -24.18 -30.51
N ALA A 56 24.62 -23.84 -31.62
CA ALA A 56 24.28 -22.70 -32.46
C ALA A 56 22.99 -22.90 -33.26
N THR A 57 22.76 -24.09 -33.82
CA THR A 57 21.57 -24.40 -34.64
C THR A 57 20.30 -24.43 -33.79
N SER A 58 20.33 -25.10 -32.64
CA SER A 58 19.18 -25.26 -31.73
C SER A 58 18.58 -23.93 -31.23
N ASN A 59 19.39 -22.89 -31.06
CA ASN A 59 18.92 -21.57 -30.65
C ASN A 59 18.20 -20.80 -31.77
N GLU A 60 18.63 -20.97 -33.01
CA GLU A 60 18.14 -20.17 -34.13
C GLU A 60 16.77 -20.66 -34.63
N ASP A 61 16.49 -21.96 -34.54
CA ASP A 61 15.16 -22.50 -34.87
C ASP A 61 14.13 -22.18 -33.76
N ARG A 62 14.52 -22.27 -32.48
CA ARG A 62 13.67 -21.80 -31.36
C ARG A 62 13.23 -20.34 -31.52
N ARG A 63 14.10 -19.47 -32.06
CA ARG A 63 13.76 -18.06 -32.34
C ARG A 63 12.73 -17.90 -33.45
N LYS A 64 12.71 -18.78 -34.45
CA LYS A 64 11.74 -18.73 -35.57
C LYS A 64 10.34 -19.14 -35.11
N ASP A 65 10.23 -20.20 -34.31
CA ASP A 65 8.92 -20.67 -33.81
C ASP A 65 8.31 -19.70 -32.79
N LEU A 66 9.12 -19.10 -31.91
CA LEU A 66 8.69 -18.00 -31.03
C LEU A 66 8.16 -16.79 -31.83
N LYS A 67 8.69 -16.55 -33.03
CA LYS A 67 8.26 -15.43 -33.90
C LYS A 67 6.95 -15.74 -34.63
N ARG A 68 6.76 -16.99 -35.11
CA ARG A 68 5.50 -17.47 -35.69
C ARG A 68 4.36 -17.47 -34.68
N LYS A 69 4.57 -18.06 -33.49
CA LYS A 69 3.54 -18.17 -32.44
C LYS A 69 3.04 -16.80 -31.92
N ARG A 70 3.83 -15.74 -32.09
CA ARG A 70 3.47 -14.34 -31.80
C ARG A 70 2.64 -13.66 -32.89
N GLN A 71 2.47 -14.27 -34.07
CA GLN A 71 1.60 -13.78 -35.14
C GLN A 71 0.25 -14.50 -35.20
N GLU A 72 0.19 -15.76 -34.76
CA GLU A 72 -1.03 -16.60 -34.79
C GLU A 72 -1.97 -16.38 -33.59
N THR A 73 -1.63 -15.49 -32.66
CA THR A 73 -2.37 -15.27 -31.39
C THR A 73 -2.84 -13.82 -31.20
N SER A 74 -3.55 -13.29 -32.20
CA SER A 74 -4.33 -12.04 -32.08
C SER A 74 -5.81 -12.35 -31.76
N PRO A 75 -6.31 -12.02 -30.56
CA PRO A 75 -7.75 -11.99 -30.29
C PRO A 75 -8.45 -10.94 -31.16
N PRO A 76 -9.75 -11.11 -31.48
CA PRO A 76 -10.50 -10.11 -32.23
C PRO A 76 -10.66 -8.80 -31.42
N GLU A 77 -10.60 -7.66 -32.11
CA GLU A 77 -10.83 -6.34 -31.51
C GLU A 77 -12.30 -6.13 -31.09
N HIS A 78 -12.64 -6.57 -29.88
CA HIS A 78 -13.62 -5.82 -29.10
C HIS A 78 -12.91 -4.68 -28.39
N GLN A 79 -12.96 -3.50 -29.00
CA GLN A 79 -12.54 -2.25 -28.36
C GLN A 79 -13.54 -1.92 -27.23
N GLU A 80 -13.28 -2.42 -26.01
CA GLU A 80 -13.88 -1.80 -24.83
C GLU A 80 -13.46 -0.32 -24.82
N PRO A 81 -14.41 0.63 -24.77
CA PRO A 81 -14.06 2.04 -24.81
C PRO A 81 -13.28 2.39 -23.54
N ALA A 82 -12.04 2.85 -23.73
CA ALA A 82 -11.14 3.22 -22.64
C ALA A 82 -11.87 4.05 -21.57
N PRO A 83 -11.63 3.79 -20.26
CA PRO A 83 -12.44 4.33 -19.18
C PRO A 83 -12.39 5.86 -19.20
N LYS A 84 -13.46 6.45 -19.75
CA LYS A 84 -13.57 7.90 -19.96
C LYS A 84 -13.32 8.59 -18.63
N GLN A 85 -12.27 9.41 -18.57
CA GLN A 85 -12.07 10.37 -17.48
C GLN A 85 -13.21 11.38 -17.52
N ARG A 86 -14.34 11.00 -16.92
CA ARG A 86 -15.42 11.92 -16.57
C ARG A 86 -14.78 13.00 -15.73
N LYS A 87 -14.94 14.26 -16.16
CA LYS A 87 -14.61 15.41 -15.33
C LYS A 87 -15.27 15.19 -13.97
N ILE A 88 -14.48 15.22 -12.90
CA ILE A 88 -15.04 15.20 -11.54
C ILE A 88 -15.82 16.51 -11.39
N ASP A 89 -16.98 16.45 -10.74
CA ASP A 89 -17.77 17.66 -10.50
C ASP A 89 -17.02 18.52 -9.46
N LEU A 90 -16.90 19.82 -9.71
CA LEU A 90 -16.28 20.75 -8.77
C LEU A 90 -17.06 20.77 -7.45
N ALA A 91 -18.39 20.60 -7.50
CA ALA A 91 -19.23 20.46 -6.31
C ALA A 91 -18.88 19.18 -5.53
N GLN A 92 -18.62 18.06 -6.21
CA GLN A 92 -18.18 16.82 -5.57
C GLN A 92 -16.80 16.99 -4.93
N GLN A 93 -15.84 17.65 -5.58
CA GLN A 93 -14.51 17.89 -5.00
C GLN A 93 -14.59 18.73 -3.71
N GLN A 94 -15.49 19.73 -3.69
CA GLN A 94 -15.76 20.56 -2.51
C GLN A 94 -16.46 19.76 -1.39
N GLU A 95 -17.41 18.87 -1.71
CA GLU A 95 -18.04 17.97 -0.73
C GLU A 95 -17.01 16.98 -0.14
N GLU A 96 -16.19 16.37 -0.97
CA GLU A 96 -15.11 15.45 -0.56
C GLU A 96 -14.07 16.16 0.33
N MET A 97 -13.72 17.42 0.00
CA MET A 97 -12.85 18.25 0.84
C MET A 97 -13.51 18.58 2.18
N ALA A 98 -14.73 19.12 2.18
CA ALA A 98 -15.43 19.51 3.42
C ALA A 98 -15.64 18.31 4.36
N ALA A 99 -15.97 17.14 3.81
CA ALA A 99 -16.09 15.89 4.58
C ALA A 99 -14.74 15.39 5.10
N PHE A 100 -13.63 15.60 4.37
CA PHE A 100 -12.30 15.29 4.86
C PHE A 100 -11.84 16.25 5.96
N LEU A 101 -12.11 17.55 5.85
CA LEU A 101 -11.74 18.52 6.88
C LEU A 101 -12.55 18.33 8.17
N SER A 102 -13.87 18.12 8.05
CA SER A 102 -14.74 17.81 9.19
C SER A 102 -14.37 16.50 9.90
N LEU A 103 -13.80 15.52 9.18
CA LEU A 103 -13.23 14.31 9.80
C LEU A 103 -12.03 14.61 10.71
N LEU A 104 -11.23 15.65 10.41
CA LEU A 104 -10.09 16.05 11.24
C LEU A 104 -10.54 16.74 12.55
N GLU A 105 -11.81 17.15 12.64
CA GLU A 105 -12.44 17.75 13.83
C GLU A 105 -13.11 16.70 14.74
N ASP A 106 -13.12 15.42 14.36
CA ASP A 106 -13.62 14.33 15.22
C ASP A 106 -12.79 14.19 16.51
N GLU A 107 -13.44 13.92 17.64
CA GLU A 107 -12.81 13.83 18.96
C GLU A 107 -11.60 12.86 18.99
N TYR A 108 -11.74 11.66 18.41
CA TYR A 108 -10.69 10.64 18.47
C TYR A 108 -9.54 10.92 17.49
N ILE A 109 -9.85 11.50 16.33
CA ILE A 109 -8.84 11.92 15.36
C ILE A 109 -8.10 13.16 15.86
N THR A 110 -8.79 14.08 16.54
CA THR A 110 -8.20 15.25 17.20
C THR A 110 -7.26 14.84 18.35
N ASP A 111 -7.65 13.86 19.17
CA ASP A 111 -6.78 13.24 20.18
C ASP A 111 -5.47 12.71 19.57
N PHE A 112 -5.58 11.90 18.50
CA PHE A 112 -4.42 11.37 17.77
C PHE A 112 -3.53 12.49 17.21
N LEU A 113 -4.11 13.44 16.46
CA LEU A 113 -3.40 14.56 15.84
C LEU A 113 -2.78 15.52 16.88
N SER A 114 -3.30 15.54 18.12
CA SER A 114 -2.72 16.29 19.23
C SER A 114 -1.58 15.53 19.93
N SER A 115 -1.62 14.20 19.92
CA SER A 115 -0.54 13.35 20.45
C SER A 115 0.72 13.37 19.56
N ASP A 116 0.55 13.43 18.24
CA ASP A 116 1.64 13.57 17.27
C ASP A 116 2.21 15.00 17.30
N SER A 117 3.01 15.25 18.32
CA SER A 117 3.70 16.52 18.56
C SER A 117 4.84 16.80 17.57
N GLY A 118 5.46 15.74 17.01
CA GLY A 118 6.48 15.84 15.97
C GLY A 118 5.91 16.12 14.57
N ARG A 119 4.62 15.79 14.34
CA ARG A 119 3.97 15.69 13.03
C ARG A 119 4.74 14.72 12.13
N THR A 120 5.08 13.57 12.69
CA THR A 120 5.75 12.47 11.98
C THR A 120 4.71 11.64 11.23
N SER A 121 3.70 11.14 11.94
CA SER A 121 2.61 10.33 11.39
C SER A 121 1.55 11.12 10.61
N SER A 122 1.53 12.45 10.79
CA SER A 122 0.37 13.28 10.44
C SER A 122 0.72 14.74 10.10
N ASP A 123 1.84 14.97 9.41
CA ASP A 123 2.07 16.27 8.77
C ASP A 123 1.04 16.57 7.65
N LYS A 124 1.10 17.80 7.15
CA LYS A 124 0.24 18.29 6.06
C LYS A 124 0.33 17.44 4.78
N TYR A 125 1.45 16.76 4.51
CA TYR A 125 1.64 15.95 3.30
C TYR A 125 1.03 14.55 3.47
N HIS A 126 1.16 13.94 4.64
CA HIS A 126 0.44 12.73 5.03
C HIS A 126 -1.08 12.93 4.97
N LEU A 127 -1.57 14.06 5.49
CA LEU A 127 -3.01 14.39 5.47
C LEU A 127 -3.53 14.67 4.05
N ALA A 128 -2.79 15.43 3.22
CA ALA A 128 -3.18 15.65 1.82
C ALA A 128 -3.14 14.34 1.00
N THR A 129 -2.17 13.46 1.27
CA THR A 129 -2.08 12.12 0.66
C THR A 129 -3.26 11.24 1.04
N ALA A 130 -3.71 11.27 2.30
CA ALA A 130 -4.91 10.55 2.74
C ALA A 130 -6.19 11.07 2.07
N CYS A 131 -6.33 12.39 1.91
CA CYS A 131 -7.42 13.00 1.15
C CYS A 131 -7.42 12.53 -0.32
N GLU A 132 -6.27 12.53 -0.98
CA GLU A 132 -6.12 12.04 -2.35
C GLU A 132 -6.44 10.55 -2.48
N TYR A 133 -6.12 9.72 -1.48
CA TYR A 133 -6.54 8.32 -1.47
C TYR A 133 -8.05 8.16 -1.41
N PHE A 134 -8.78 8.98 -0.65
CA PHE A 134 -10.24 8.94 -0.59
C PHE A 134 -10.87 9.32 -1.94
N ARG A 135 -10.33 10.37 -2.60
CA ARG A 135 -10.71 10.83 -3.95
C ARG A 135 -10.45 9.77 -5.02
N ARG A 136 -9.23 9.21 -5.06
CA ARG A 136 -8.85 8.10 -5.97
C ARG A 136 -9.72 6.85 -5.77
N ALA A 137 -10.05 6.53 -4.52
CA ALA A 137 -10.86 5.38 -4.15
C ALA A 137 -12.37 5.59 -4.35
N ARG A 138 -12.80 6.85 -4.56
CA ARG A 138 -14.20 7.29 -4.58
C ARG A 138 -14.98 6.73 -3.39
N LEU A 139 -14.41 6.91 -2.19
CA LEU A 139 -15.05 6.46 -0.96
C LEU A 139 -16.27 7.35 -0.66
N PRO A 140 -17.43 6.77 -0.27
CA PRO A 140 -18.51 7.55 0.31
C PRO A 140 -18.03 8.16 1.63
N THR A 141 -18.35 9.44 1.85
CA THR A 141 -17.92 10.25 3.01
C THR A 141 -18.18 9.55 4.35
N MET A 142 -19.31 8.86 4.50
CA MET A 142 -19.66 8.07 5.70
C MET A 142 -18.67 6.95 6.07
N HIS A 143 -17.77 6.55 5.17
CA HIS A 143 -16.71 5.57 5.44
C HIS A 143 -15.35 6.20 5.79
N TYR A 144 -15.19 7.53 5.68
CA TYR A 144 -13.87 8.18 5.80
C TYR A 144 -13.20 7.88 7.15
N ARG A 145 -13.98 7.81 8.24
CA ARG A 145 -13.53 7.36 9.57
C ARG A 145 -12.81 6.02 9.53
N ASN A 146 -13.45 5.00 8.97
CA ASN A 146 -12.96 3.63 8.92
C ASN A 146 -11.69 3.50 8.05
N TYR A 147 -11.46 4.42 7.11
CA TYR A 147 -10.30 4.44 6.22
C TYR A 147 -9.21 5.44 6.61
N PHE A 148 -9.40 6.30 7.63
CA PHE A 148 -8.45 7.34 8.01
C PHE A 148 -7.07 6.80 8.41
N PHE A 149 -7.00 5.97 9.45
CA PHE A 149 -5.74 5.35 9.87
C PHE A 149 -5.16 4.39 8.80
N PRO A 150 -5.96 3.57 8.08
CA PRO A 150 -5.48 2.82 6.91
C PRO A 150 -4.87 3.70 5.80
N ALA A 151 -5.34 4.94 5.60
CA ALA A 151 -4.79 5.87 4.62
C ALA A 151 -3.48 6.52 5.08
N LEU A 152 -3.40 6.98 6.32
CA LEU A 152 -2.14 7.49 6.91
C LEU A 152 -1.05 6.42 6.98
N TYR A 153 -1.42 5.20 7.37
CA TYR A 153 -0.51 4.06 7.33
C TYR A 153 -0.03 3.76 5.91
N LEU A 154 -0.91 3.89 4.91
CA LEU A 154 -0.53 3.70 3.51
C LEU A 154 0.43 4.81 3.01
N ALA A 155 0.24 6.06 3.43
CA ALA A 155 1.11 7.18 3.07
C ALA A 155 2.53 7.01 3.63
N SER A 156 2.64 6.73 4.94
CA SER A 156 3.91 6.48 5.65
C SER A 156 4.68 5.22 5.17
N GLN A 157 4.15 4.44 4.23
CA GLN A 157 4.91 3.35 3.59
C GLN A 157 5.89 3.84 2.51
N PHE A 158 5.77 5.08 2.04
CA PHE A 158 6.55 5.59 0.90
C PHE A 158 7.52 6.71 1.27
N GLU A 159 7.18 7.53 2.26
CA GLU A 159 8.00 8.68 2.69
C GLU A 159 8.98 8.30 3.82
N GLU A 160 8.70 7.25 4.60
CA GLU A 160 9.37 7.01 5.88
C GLU A 160 9.89 5.57 6.06
N GLN A 161 11.21 5.43 6.16
CA GLN A 161 11.88 4.16 6.51
C GLN A 161 11.79 3.83 8.01
N ASP A 162 11.29 4.73 8.83
CA ASP A 162 11.10 4.52 10.27
C ASP A 162 10.01 3.47 10.52
N SER A 163 10.22 2.56 11.48
CA SER A 163 9.21 1.58 11.92
C SER A 163 8.19 2.17 12.88
N ASP A 164 8.58 3.19 13.64
CA ASP A 164 7.95 3.52 14.90
C ASP A 164 6.72 4.40 14.66
N ILE A 165 6.76 5.23 13.63
CA ILE A 165 5.62 6.04 13.14
C ILE A 165 4.45 5.15 12.70
N ARG A 166 4.73 4.02 12.01
CA ARG A 166 3.70 3.04 11.66
C ARG A 166 3.20 2.26 12.90
N THR A 167 4.04 2.06 13.91
CA THR A 167 3.65 1.52 15.21
C THR A 167 2.71 2.49 15.96
N GLU A 168 2.96 3.80 15.92
CA GLU A 168 2.06 4.81 16.50
C GLU A 168 0.70 4.84 15.79
N ILE A 169 0.68 4.85 14.46
CA ILE A 169 -0.58 4.80 13.68
C ILE A 169 -1.38 3.53 14.03
N LEU A 170 -0.72 2.38 14.18
CA LEU A 170 -1.37 1.13 14.61
C LEU A 170 -1.84 1.17 16.07
N PHE A 171 -1.11 1.82 16.98
CA PHE A 171 -1.53 1.99 18.38
C PHE A 171 -2.89 2.69 18.46
N TRP A 172 -3.03 3.81 17.73
CA TRP A 172 -4.27 4.58 17.66
C TRP A 172 -5.36 3.88 16.84
N ALA A 173 -5.03 3.15 15.77
CA ALA A 173 -6.01 2.46 14.93
C ALA A 173 -6.64 1.21 15.55
N LEU A 174 -6.00 0.62 16.58
CA LEU A 174 -6.38 -0.67 17.16
C LEU A 174 -6.84 -0.59 18.62
N GLU A 175 -6.82 0.60 19.25
CA GLU A 175 -7.25 0.85 20.64
C GLU A 175 -6.62 -0.11 21.68
N GLY A 176 -5.42 -0.64 21.38
CA GLY A 176 -4.72 -1.64 22.20
C GLY A 176 -5.02 -3.12 21.88
N PHE A 177 -5.99 -3.43 21.03
CA PHE A 177 -6.39 -4.81 20.67
C PHE A 177 -5.57 -5.41 19.51
N TRP A 178 -4.26 -5.16 19.53
CA TRP A 178 -3.30 -5.47 18.46
C TRP A 178 -3.47 -6.83 17.80
N PHE A 179 -3.48 -7.92 18.58
CA PHE A 179 -3.51 -9.29 18.04
C PHE A 179 -4.85 -9.74 17.45
N LEU A 180 -5.92 -8.95 17.62
CA LEU A 180 -7.27 -9.28 17.15
C LEU A 180 -7.68 -8.42 15.95
N GLU A 181 -7.38 -7.12 15.98
CA GLU A 181 -7.86 -6.15 14.98
C GLU A 181 -6.82 -5.84 13.88
N ILE A 182 -5.54 -6.25 14.01
CA ILE A 182 -4.51 -5.94 12.99
C ILE A 182 -4.82 -6.54 11.61
N GLU A 183 -5.38 -7.75 11.54
CA GLU A 183 -5.81 -8.38 10.28
C GLU A 183 -6.96 -7.58 9.63
N HIS A 184 -7.86 -7.03 10.44
CA HIS A 184 -9.00 -6.22 9.99
C HIS A 184 -8.54 -4.84 9.47
N PHE A 185 -7.61 -4.21 10.18
CA PHE A 185 -6.93 -3.00 9.73
C PHE A 185 -6.16 -3.22 8.41
N LEU A 186 -5.37 -4.29 8.33
CA LEU A 186 -4.63 -4.65 7.12
C LEU A 186 -5.58 -4.99 5.96
N HIS A 187 -6.76 -5.56 6.23
CA HIS A 187 -7.81 -5.74 5.23
C HIS A 187 -8.28 -4.39 4.68
N TYR A 188 -8.66 -3.42 5.51
CA TYR A 188 -9.07 -2.08 5.04
C TYR A 188 -7.96 -1.37 4.27
N ARG A 189 -6.71 -1.45 4.74
CA ARG A 189 -5.53 -0.88 4.05
C ARG A 189 -5.31 -1.52 2.67
N ASN A 190 -5.44 -2.84 2.56
CA ASN A 190 -5.38 -3.57 1.28
C ASN A 190 -6.56 -3.21 0.36
N LEU A 191 -7.77 -3.04 0.91
CA LEU A 191 -8.97 -2.68 0.17
C LEU A 191 -8.89 -1.24 -0.36
N LEU A 192 -8.35 -0.30 0.41
CA LEU A 192 -8.03 1.06 -0.01
C LEU A 192 -7.00 1.05 -1.16
N LEU A 193 -5.88 0.35 -0.97
CA LEU A 193 -4.82 0.22 -1.98
C LEU A 193 -5.36 -0.36 -3.30
N LYS A 194 -6.27 -1.34 -3.22
CA LYS A 194 -6.97 -1.89 -4.39
C LYS A 194 -7.95 -0.89 -5.03
N LYS A 195 -8.70 -0.13 -4.23
CA LYS A 195 -9.65 0.91 -4.70
C LYS A 195 -8.95 2.04 -5.45
N ILE A 196 -7.77 2.49 -4.98
CA ILE A 196 -6.94 3.49 -5.70
C ILE A 196 -6.19 2.90 -6.91
N GLY A 197 -6.49 1.67 -7.32
CA GLY A 197 -5.85 1.00 -8.45
C GLY A 197 -4.35 0.78 -8.27
N PHE A 198 -3.91 0.55 -7.03
CA PHE A 198 -2.50 0.44 -6.60
C PHE A 198 -1.66 1.71 -6.80
N LYS A 199 -2.27 2.86 -7.16
CA LYS A 199 -1.60 4.16 -7.32
C LYS A 199 -1.46 4.90 -5.99
N ALA A 200 -0.67 4.33 -5.08
CA ALA A 200 -0.38 4.92 -3.77
C ALA A 200 0.65 6.06 -3.81
N TRP A 201 1.45 6.18 -4.86
CA TRP A 201 2.33 7.34 -5.04
C TRP A 201 1.50 8.60 -5.30
N VAL A 202 1.68 9.65 -4.49
CA VAL A 202 1.11 10.99 -4.71
C VAL A 202 2.29 11.95 -4.90
N ASP A 203 2.17 12.81 -5.90
CA ASP A 203 3.13 13.87 -6.21
C ASP A 203 2.90 15.11 -5.36
N LEU A 204 3.99 15.84 -5.08
CA LEU A 204 3.98 17.03 -4.22
C LEU A 204 3.05 18.13 -4.76
N ASP A 205 2.95 18.27 -6.08
CA ASP A 205 2.08 19.23 -6.74
C ASP A 205 0.59 18.91 -6.52
N THR A 206 0.20 17.63 -6.51
CA THR A 206 -1.15 17.19 -6.12
C THR A 206 -1.42 17.49 -4.64
N CYS A 207 -0.47 17.23 -3.74
CA CYS A 207 -0.60 17.63 -2.33
C CYS A 207 -0.77 19.14 -2.16
N HIS A 208 -0.04 19.96 -2.92
CA HIS A 208 -0.20 21.42 -2.89
C HIS A 208 -1.55 21.89 -3.45
N GLN A 209 -2.07 21.25 -4.50
CA GLN A 209 -3.41 21.55 -5.03
C GLN A 209 -4.50 21.28 -3.97
N ILE A 210 -4.41 20.17 -3.25
CA ILE A 210 -5.35 19.80 -2.17
C ILE A 210 -5.30 20.85 -1.03
N MET A 211 -4.11 21.28 -0.61
CA MET A 211 -3.97 22.35 0.39
C MET A 211 -4.46 23.72 -0.10
N ALA A 212 -4.51 23.95 -1.41
CA ALA A 212 -4.94 25.22 -2.00
C ALA A 212 -6.48 25.36 -2.12
N GLU A 213 -7.26 24.30 -1.88
CA GLU A 213 -8.73 24.36 -1.89
C GLU A 213 -9.30 25.06 -0.64
N ASP A 214 -8.71 24.81 0.53
CA ASP A 214 -8.85 25.66 1.72
C ASP A 214 -7.48 25.86 2.38
N PRO A 215 -6.71 26.88 2.00
CA PRO A 215 -5.39 27.16 2.57
C PRO A 215 -5.46 27.77 3.98
N THR A 216 -6.66 28.04 4.51
CA THR A 216 -6.82 28.66 5.84
C THR A 216 -6.83 27.61 6.96
N HIS A 217 -7.29 26.40 6.66
CA HIS A 217 -7.45 25.28 7.59
C HIS A 217 -6.18 24.96 8.39
N TRP A 218 -6.35 24.60 9.66
CA TRP A 218 -5.25 24.39 10.61
C TRP A 218 -4.37 23.18 10.25
N ALA A 219 -4.94 22.14 9.61
CA ALA A 219 -4.23 20.94 9.22
C ALA A 219 -3.01 21.22 8.32
N TRP A 220 -3.10 22.20 7.42
CA TRP A 220 -2.02 22.54 6.49
C TRP A 220 -0.87 23.32 7.14
N ARG A 221 -1.02 23.69 8.43
CA ARG A 221 0.03 24.29 9.27
C ARG A 221 0.78 23.22 10.09
N ARG A 222 0.44 21.94 9.93
CA ARG A 222 1.16 20.81 10.53
C ARG A 222 2.46 20.54 9.78
N GLU A 223 3.42 21.43 10.00
CA GLU A 223 4.79 21.30 9.48
C GLU A 223 5.68 20.59 10.50
N ARG A 224 6.48 19.65 10.02
CA ARG A 224 7.47 18.93 10.82
C ARG A 224 8.55 19.92 11.30
N PRO A 225 8.96 19.91 12.58
CA PRO A 225 10.11 20.69 13.04
C PRO A 225 11.38 20.37 12.25
N THR A 226 12.27 21.37 12.11
CA THR A 226 13.59 21.27 11.46
C THR A 226 14.70 21.52 12.45
#